data_AF-A0A0D0F3H6-F1
#
_entry.id   AF-A0A0D0F3H6-F1
#
_cell.length_a   1.000
_cell.length_b   1.000
_cell.length_c   1.000
_cell.angle_alpha   90.00
_cell.angle_beta   90.00
_cell.angle_gamma   90.00
#
_symmetry.space_group_name_H-M   'P 1'
#
loop_
_entity.id
_entity.type
_entity.pdbx_description
1 polymer ?
#
loop_
_entity_poly.entity_id
_entity_poly.type
_entity_poly.pdbx_seq_one_letter_code
_entity_poly.pdbx_strand_id
1 'polypeptide(L)'
;MAVLKRLFFSLFFLFALLTLSLYVFRLIGYSFSFAFFLLGLLIILSLKYIPTNSWRIYFLLLIHQYIVLVLFVFELDFIEFLKSFLLVNIALLAILSSKFHIPRAILQINFKAIFSFAACIIVFYELIQVLEYNLMGTSFSWFFLDKYSISTAEDVGRFQAVNFLDYMRPISLYHEPSYLGLVLFSMLIWGDSVKIKLEVKLLIILGIILSFSTTIYLFMVLYYIPKLYNNKYVKVFFCLFVVYFIIKYNITIFEFFRFNEIATEGTSGYARIGAPFFQVIDIIFYQHNFFGIPFGQSPIMFDNSFFVIFSYYGILTPLFYLLIFGSVFKNVKEYNKLFDYFLIVGACLFVNGAFFTPETSFLIVITNYILLNNLTFNKEKL
;
A
#
# COMPACT_ATOMS: atom_id res chain seq x y z
N MET A 1 -23.06 26.49 -5.62
CA MET A 1 -21.59 26.45 -5.43
C MET A 1 -21.10 25.28 -4.56
N ALA A 2 -21.71 24.98 -3.41
CA ALA A 2 -21.28 23.88 -2.52
C ALA A 2 -21.37 22.47 -3.17
N VAL A 3 -22.42 22.20 -3.94
CA VAL A 3 -22.59 20.92 -4.67
C VAL A 3 -21.49 20.72 -5.71
N LEU A 4 -21.15 21.77 -6.47
CA LEU A 4 -20.08 21.71 -7.47
C LEU A 4 -18.72 21.42 -6.82
N LYS A 5 -18.41 22.08 -5.69
CA LYS A 5 -17.18 21.80 -4.92
C LYS A 5 -17.14 20.34 -4.44
N ARG A 6 -18.24 19.84 -3.90
CA ARG A 6 -18.37 18.44 -3.45
C ARG A 6 -18.15 17.44 -4.59
N LEU A 7 -18.76 17.68 -5.75
CA LEU A 7 -18.61 16.84 -6.93
C LEU A 7 -17.17 16.85 -7.43
N PHE A 8 -16.57 18.04 -7.53
CA PHE A 8 -15.18 18.21 -7.96
C PHE A 8 -14.21 17.45 -7.04
N PHE A 9 -14.31 17.61 -5.72
CA PHE A 9 -13.46 16.88 -4.78
C PHE A 9 -13.70 15.36 -4.82
N SER A 10 -14.95 14.92 -5.02
CA SER A 10 -15.25 13.50 -5.12
C SER A 10 -14.66 12.89 -6.40
N LEU A 11 -14.73 13.59 -7.54
CA LEU A 11 -14.11 13.17 -8.79
C LEU A 11 -12.59 13.18 -8.69
N PHE A 12 -12.01 14.22 -8.12
CA PHE A 12 -10.56 14.31 -7.96
C PHE A 12 -10.01 13.17 -7.10
N PHE A 13 -10.72 12.82 -6.02
CA PHE A 13 -10.38 11.69 -5.16
C PHE A 13 -10.55 10.35 -5.88
N LEU A 14 -11.63 10.19 -6.65
CA LEU A 14 -11.84 9.01 -7.47
C LEU A 14 -10.72 8.81 -8.49
N PHE A 15 -10.34 9.88 -9.21
CA PHE A 15 -9.23 9.83 -10.15
C PHE A 15 -7.92 9.51 -9.44
N ALA A 16 -7.60 10.18 -8.32
CA ALA A 16 -6.41 9.89 -7.54
C ALA A 16 -6.32 8.41 -7.11
N LEU A 17 -7.45 7.77 -6.78
CA LEU A 17 -7.51 6.35 -6.45
C LEU A 17 -7.31 5.45 -7.68
N LEU A 18 -7.95 5.76 -8.81
CA LEU A 18 -7.86 4.97 -10.05
C LEU A 18 -6.48 5.08 -10.72
N THR A 19 -5.81 6.21 -10.57
CA THR A 19 -4.58 6.55 -11.29
C THR A 19 -3.36 6.55 -10.35
N LEU A 20 -3.35 5.74 -9.28
CA LEU A 20 -2.23 5.70 -8.34
C LEU A 20 -0.90 5.44 -9.07
N SER A 21 -0.89 4.43 -9.92
CA SER A 21 0.24 4.00 -10.77
C SER A 21 0.46 4.82 -12.05
N LEU A 22 -0.33 5.87 -12.30
CA LEU A 22 -0.28 6.63 -13.55
C LEU A 22 0.18 8.06 -13.26
N TYR A 23 1.19 8.50 -14.02
CA TYR A 23 1.70 9.87 -13.90
C TYR A 23 0.87 10.83 -14.75
N VAL A 24 0.74 12.05 -14.25
CA VAL A 24 0.18 13.20 -14.99
C VAL A 24 1.29 13.90 -15.77
N PHE A 25 2.45 14.09 -15.15
CA PHE A 25 3.66 14.60 -15.80
C PHE A 25 4.92 14.07 -15.10
N ARG A 26 6.07 14.20 -15.76
CA ARG A 26 7.40 13.84 -15.22
C ARG A 26 8.29 15.08 -15.11
N LEU A 27 9.06 15.18 -14.03
CA LEU A 27 10.04 16.25 -13.82
C LEU A 27 11.27 15.67 -13.11
N ILE A 28 12.47 15.87 -13.69
CA ILE A 28 13.76 15.43 -13.15
C ILE A 28 13.76 13.92 -12.81
N GLY A 29 13.21 13.11 -13.72
CA GLY A 29 13.11 11.65 -13.54
C GLY A 29 12.08 11.19 -12.50
N TYR A 30 11.32 12.11 -11.89
CA TYR A 30 10.23 11.77 -10.98
C TYR A 30 8.86 11.87 -11.65
N SER A 31 7.98 10.94 -11.33
CA SER A 31 6.62 10.84 -11.87
C SER A 31 5.60 11.37 -10.87
N PHE A 32 4.81 12.37 -11.26
CA PHE A 32 3.81 12.97 -10.38
C PHE A 32 2.41 12.47 -10.74
N SER A 33 1.80 11.71 -9.84
CA SER A 33 0.43 11.20 -9.96
C SER A 33 -0.61 12.18 -9.40
N PHE A 34 -1.90 11.94 -9.68
CA PHE A 34 -2.97 12.68 -8.99
C PHE A 34 -2.96 12.46 -7.47
N ALA A 35 -2.54 11.28 -7.02
CA ALA A 35 -2.37 10.97 -5.60
C ALA A 35 -1.30 11.87 -4.96
N PHE A 36 -0.19 12.13 -5.65
CA PHE A 36 0.84 13.07 -5.19
C PHE A 36 0.26 14.46 -4.88
N PHE A 37 -0.47 15.03 -5.84
CA PHE A 37 -1.05 16.36 -5.69
C PHE A 37 -2.08 16.44 -4.57
N LEU A 38 -2.95 15.43 -4.50
CA LEU A 38 -3.94 15.35 -3.44
C LEU A 38 -3.28 15.18 -2.07
N LEU A 39 -2.22 14.39 -1.97
CA LEU A 39 -1.43 14.24 -0.74
C LEU A 39 -0.83 15.57 -0.30
N GLY A 40 -0.21 16.32 -1.21
CA GLY A 40 0.34 17.65 -0.92
C GLY A 40 -0.73 18.63 -0.41
N LEU A 41 -1.90 18.66 -1.05
CA LEU A 41 -3.03 19.47 -0.60
C LEU A 41 -3.50 19.07 0.81
N LEU A 42 -3.62 17.77 1.08
CA LEU A 42 -4.04 17.25 2.38
C LEU A 42 -3.04 17.59 3.48
N ILE A 43 -1.74 17.50 3.20
CA ILE A 43 -0.67 17.93 4.12
C ILE A 43 -0.87 19.41 4.47
N ILE A 44 -0.95 20.30 3.46
CA ILE A 44 -1.06 21.75 3.68
C ILE A 44 -2.28 22.09 4.56
N LEU A 45 -3.41 21.42 4.33
CA LEU A 45 -4.64 21.65 5.10
C LEU A 45 -4.56 21.13 6.54
N SER A 46 -3.73 20.11 6.80
CA SER A 46 -3.67 19.42 8.10
C SER A 46 -2.42 19.73 8.95
N LEU A 47 -1.36 20.34 8.40
CA LEU A 47 -0.06 20.56 9.08
C LEU A 47 -0.19 21.25 10.44
N LYS A 48 -1.01 22.29 10.53
CA LYS A 48 -1.18 23.09 11.76
C LYS A 48 -1.84 22.33 12.92
N TYR A 49 -2.41 21.16 12.67
CA TYR A 49 -3.12 20.35 13.66
C TYR A 49 -2.25 19.23 14.25
N ILE A 50 -1.01 19.08 13.80
CA ILE A 50 -0.08 18.09 14.35
C ILE A 50 0.31 18.52 15.78
N PRO A 51 0.13 17.66 16.80
CA PRO A 51 0.52 17.97 18.17
C PRO A 51 2.02 18.19 18.33
N THR A 52 2.41 19.05 19.27
CA THR A 52 3.82 19.38 19.54
C THR A 52 4.70 18.14 19.82
N ASN A 53 4.17 17.11 20.50
CA ASN A 53 4.93 15.89 20.75
C ASN A 53 5.23 15.09 19.47
N SER A 54 4.30 15.05 18.51
CA SER A 54 4.53 14.42 17.21
C SER A 54 5.53 15.20 16.38
N TRP A 55 5.48 16.54 16.44
CA TRP A 55 6.52 17.39 15.87
C TRP A 55 7.90 17.11 16.48
N ARG A 56 8.01 16.97 17.81
CA ARG A 56 9.29 16.62 18.46
C ARG A 56 9.89 15.33 17.94
N ILE A 57 9.09 14.26 17.81
CA ILE A 57 9.58 12.97 17.28
C ILE A 57 9.95 13.11 15.80
N TYR A 58 9.15 13.82 15.00
CA TYR A 58 9.49 14.10 13.60
C TYR A 58 10.80 14.89 13.46
N PHE A 59 11.02 15.91 14.28
CA PHE A 59 12.27 16.67 14.30
C PHE A 59 13.46 15.81 14.72
N LEU A 60 13.30 14.88 15.67
CA LEU A 60 14.35 13.92 16.01
C LEU A 60 14.73 13.02 14.82
N LEU A 61 13.73 12.56 14.06
CA LEU A 61 13.98 11.78 12.83
C LEU A 61 14.65 12.63 11.74
N LEU A 62 14.27 13.90 11.59
CA LEU A 62 14.95 14.83 10.66
C LEU A 62 16.41 15.08 11.05
N ILE A 63 16.67 15.32 12.33
CA ILE A 63 18.04 15.49 12.84
C ILE A 63 18.86 14.22 12.55
N HIS A 64 18.27 13.05 12.79
CA HIS A 64 18.91 11.78 12.48
C HIS A 64 19.21 11.62 10.98
N GLN A 65 18.24 11.90 10.10
CA GLN A 65 18.44 11.88 8.65
C GLN A 65 19.56 12.84 8.22
N TYR A 66 19.66 14.01 8.86
CA TYR A 66 20.73 14.98 8.62
C TYR A 66 22.10 14.48 9.11
N ILE A 67 22.17 13.82 10.26
CA ILE A 67 23.41 13.19 10.74
C ILE A 67 23.89 12.14 9.73
N VAL A 68 22.99 11.27 9.27
CA VAL A 68 23.30 10.25 8.26
C VAL A 68 23.78 10.91 6.96
N LEU A 69 23.14 11.98 6.50
CA LEU A 69 23.60 12.78 5.35
C LEU A 69 25.04 13.30 5.54
N VAL A 70 25.37 13.86 6.70
CA VAL A 70 26.71 14.40 6.98
C VAL A 70 27.77 13.29 6.98
N LEU A 71 27.45 12.11 7.53
CA LEU A 71 28.36 10.96 7.57
C LEU A 71 28.73 10.45 6.17
N PHE A 72 27.83 10.58 5.20
CA PHE A 72 27.99 10.05 3.84
C PHE A 72 28.22 11.14 2.78
N VAL A 73 28.46 12.39 3.16
CA VAL A 73 28.44 13.54 2.23
C VAL A 73 29.37 13.40 1.02
N PHE A 74 30.48 12.68 1.17
CA PHE A 74 31.46 12.46 0.09
C PHE A 74 31.15 11.25 -0.80
N GLU A 75 30.26 10.36 -0.38
CA GLU A 75 29.88 9.13 -1.09
C GLU A 75 28.48 9.23 -1.71
N LEU A 76 27.79 10.33 -1.45
CA LEU A 76 26.39 10.54 -1.78
C LEU A 76 26.17 10.91 -3.25
N ASP A 77 25.32 10.14 -3.95
CA ASP A 77 24.57 10.70 -5.07
C ASP A 77 23.53 11.68 -4.51
N PHE A 78 23.90 12.95 -4.50
CA PHE A 78 23.09 14.03 -3.93
C PHE A 78 21.70 14.14 -4.59
N ILE A 79 21.59 13.87 -5.89
CA ILE A 79 20.30 14.00 -6.60
C ILE A 79 19.36 12.88 -6.14
N GLU A 80 19.86 11.65 -6.09
CA GLU A 80 19.05 10.49 -5.68
C GLU A 80 18.68 10.55 -4.19
N PHE A 81 19.61 11.01 -3.34
CA PHE A 81 19.33 11.32 -1.96
C PHE A 81 18.24 12.37 -1.80
N LEU A 82 18.35 13.52 -2.49
CA LEU A 82 17.38 14.60 -2.36
C LEU A 82 15.97 14.14 -2.74
N LYS A 83 15.84 13.38 -3.84
CA LYS A 83 14.55 12.78 -4.24
C LYS A 83 14.00 11.90 -3.13
N SER A 84 14.78 10.93 -2.68
CA SER A 84 14.32 9.94 -1.70
C SER A 84 14.01 10.57 -0.34
N PHE A 85 14.84 11.53 0.09
CA PHE A 85 14.63 12.34 1.30
C PHE A 85 13.31 13.11 1.24
N LEU A 86 13.01 13.78 0.11
CA LEU A 86 11.76 14.51 -0.05
C LEU A 86 10.55 13.57 0.00
N LEU A 87 10.61 12.41 -0.65
CA LEU A 87 9.51 11.44 -0.66
C LEU A 87 9.20 10.89 0.73
N VAL A 88 10.24 10.52 1.47
CA VAL A 88 10.10 10.04 2.85
C VAL A 88 9.49 11.10 3.73
N ASN A 89 9.92 12.35 3.60
CA ASN A 89 9.39 13.45 4.40
C ASN A 89 7.94 13.79 4.03
N ILE A 90 7.58 13.79 2.75
CA ILE A 90 6.20 13.93 2.29
C ILE A 90 5.33 12.81 2.86
N ALA A 91 5.79 11.55 2.76
CA ALA A 91 5.10 10.38 3.30
C ALA A 91 4.88 10.50 4.82
N LEU A 92 5.93 10.80 5.58
CA LEU A 92 5.88 10.97 7.02
C LEU A 92 4.94 12.08 7.46
N LEU A 93 5.03 13.27 6.82
CA LEU A 93 4.15 14.40 7.12
C LEU A 93 2.69 14.10 6.76
N ALA A 94 2.44 13.38 5.66
CA ALA A 94 1.09 12.97 5.29
C ALA A 94 0.50 12.00 6.32
N ILE A 95 1.26 10.96 6.70
CA ILE A 95 0.83 9.98 7.69
C ILE A 95 0.60 10.64 9.04
N LEU A 96 1.47 11.56 9.48
CA LEU A 96 1.29 12.28 10.73
C LEU A 96 0.07 13.21 10.71
N SER A 97 -0.02 14.07 9.70
CA SER A 97 -1.08 15.09 9.62
C SER A 97 -2.48 14.48 9.56
N SER A 98 -2.62 13.35 8.84
CA SER A 98 -3.91 12.66 8.67
C SER A 98 -4.43 11.96 9.94
N LYS A 99 -3.57 11.68 10.92
CA LYS A 99 -3.99 11.07 12.21
C LYS A 99 -4.76 12.02 13.12
N PHE A 100 -4.55 13.33 12.97
CA PHE A 100 -5.04 14.33 13.92
C PHE A 100 -6.10 15.25 13.35
N HIS A 101 -6.21 15.36 12.02
CA HIS A 101 -7.18 16.25 11.39
C HIS A 101 -7.68 15.73 10.04
N ILE A 102 -9.01 15.71 9.89
CA ILE A 102 -9.68 15.57 8.60
C ILE A 102 -9.99 16.95 8.04
N PRO A 103 -9.44 17.34 6.87
CA PRO A 103 -9.82 18.57 6.20
C PRO A 103 -11.32 18.62 5.88
N ARG A 104 -11.96 19.79 6.04
CA ARG A 104 -13.40 19.97 5.74
C ARG A 104 -13.81 19.52 4.34
N ALA A 105 -12.92 19.66 3.36
CA ALA A 105 -13.16 19.22 1.98
C ALA A 105 -13.42 17.70 1.90
N ILE A 106 -12.77 16.90 2.76
CA ILE A 106 -12.87 15.44 2.77
C ILE A 106 -14.16 14.97 3.43
N LEU A 107 -14.66 15.69 4.43
CA LEU A 107 -15.96 15.39 5.07
C LEU A 107 -17.14 15.46 4.08
N GLN A 108 -16.98 16.15 2.95
CA GLN A 108 -18.02 16.29 1.94
C GLN A 108 -18.03 15.11 0.95
N ILE A 109 -16.98 14.28 0.91
CA ILE A 109 -16.78 13.27 -0.13
C ILE A 109 -17.57 12.00 0.14
N ASN A 110 -18.41 11.56 -0.81
CA ASN A 110 -19.15 10.30 -0.68
C ASN A 110 -18.26 9.07 -0.93
N PHE A 111 -17.47 8.68 0.07
CA PHE A 111 -16.56 7.52 0.02
C PHE A 111 -17.24 6.22 -0.40
N LYS A 112 -18.47 5.98 0.04
CA LYS A 112 -19.24 4.78 -0.36
C LYS A 112 -19.43 4.72 -1.87
N ALA A 113 -19.80 5.83 -2.51
CA ALA A 113 -19.96 5.91 -3.95
C ALA A 113 -18.62 5.78 -4.69
N ILE A 114 -17.58 6.47 -4.19
CA ILE A 114 -16.24 6.43 -4.79
C ILE A 114 -15.69 5.00 -4.79
N PHE A 115 -15.70 4.32 -3.64
CA PHE A 115 -15.16 2.97 -3.58
C PHE A 115 -15.97 1.98 -4.41
N SER A 116 -17.29 2.14 -4.46
CA SER A 116 -18.14 1.30 -5.31
C SER A 116 -17.81 1.50 -6.79
N PHE A 117 -17.70 2.74 -7.24
CA PHE A 117 -17.40 3.06 -8.63
C PHE A 117 -15.98 2.66 -9.03
N ALA A 118 -15.00 2.93 -8.15
CA ALA A 118 -13.61 2.53 -8.38
C ALA A 118 -13.48 1.00 -8.45
N ALA A 119 -14.10 0.25 -7.54
CA ALA A 119 -14.10 -1.21 -7.56
C ALA A 119 -14.65 -1.75 -8.88
N CYS A 120 -15.76 -1.18 -9.37
CA CYS A 120 -16.33 -1.56 -10.65
C CYS A 120 -15.35 -1.36 -11.80
N ILE A 121 -14.70 -0.20 -11.90
CA ILE A 121 -13.76 0.09 -12.99
C ILE A 121 -12.55 -0.84 -12.91
N ILE A 122 -11.94 -0.96 -11.73
CA ILE A 122 -10.71 -1.74 -11.54
C ILE A 122 -10.95 -3.20 -11.94
N VAL A 123 -11.98 -3.83 -11.37
CA VAL A 123 -12.26 -5.26 -11.57
C VAL A 123 -12.81 -5.54 -12.98
N PHE A 124 -13.59 -4.62 -13.55
CA PHE A 124 -14.00 -4.75 -14.94
C PHE A 124 -12.81 -4.73 -15.90
N TYR A 125 -11.81 -3.89 -15.63
CA TYR A 125 -10.59 -3.84 -16.45
C TYR A 125 -9.70 -5.07 -16.24
N GLU A 126 -9.63 -5.64 -15.03
CA GLU A 126 -9.01 -6.96 -14.81
C GLU A 126 -9.68 -8.05 -15.63
N LEU A 127 -11.01 -8.06 -15.69
CA LEU A 127 -11.76 -9.04 -16.48
C LEU A 127 -11.50 -8.88 -17.97
N ILE A 128 -11.44 -7.65 -18.49
CA ILE A 128 -11.05 -7.40 -19.89
C ILE A 128 -9.67 -7.99 -20.16
N GLN A 129 -8.70 -7.73 -19.30
CA GLN A 129 -7.35 -8.27 -19.39
C GLN A 129 -7.40 -9.81 -19.44
N VAL A 130 -7.97 -10.45 -18.43
CA VAL A 130 -8.04 -11.92 -18.36
C VAL A 130 -8.78 -12.52 -19.56
N LEU A 131 -9.86 -11.89 -20.04
CA LEU A 131 -10.61 -12.36 -21.21
C LEU A 131 -9.85 -12.17 -22.51
N GLU A 132 -9.17 -11.03 -22.71
CA GLU A 132 -8.34 -10.78 -23.89
C GLU A 132 -7.27 -11.87 -24.03
N TYR A 133 -6.52 -12.12 -22.95
CA TYR A 133 -5.45 -13.10 -23.00
C TYR A 133 -5.97 -14.52 -23.28
N ASN A 134 -7.06 -14.93 -22.60
CA ASN A 134 -7.59 -16.28 -22.74
C ASN A 134 -8.35 -16.52 -24.06
N LEU A 135 -9.02 -15.50 -24.62
CA LEU A 135 -9.85 -15.65 -25.82
C LEU A 135 -9.11 -15.27 -27.10
N MET A 136 -8.25 -14.26 -27.05
CA MET A 136 -7.57 -13.69 -28.22
C MET A 136 -6.07 -14.02 -28.23
N GLY A 137 -5.49 -14.43 -27.09
CA GLY A 137 -4.04 -14.68 -26.98
C GLY A 137 -3.19 -13.40 -27.03
N THR A 138 -3.80 -12.23 -26.86
CA THR A 138 -3.13 -10.93 -26.93
C THR A 138 -3.01 -10.28 -25.55
N SER A 139 -2.11 -9.31 -25.42
CA SER A 139 -1.79 -8.61 -24.17
C SER A 139 -1.86 -7.08 -24.30
N PHE A 140 -2.60 -6.58 -25.29
CA PHE A 140 -2.68 -5.14 -25.58
C PHE A 140 -3.23 -4.35 -24.38
N SER A 141 -4.21 -4.88 -23.66
CA SER A 141 -4.79 -4.20 -22.49
C SER A 141 -3.86 -4.15 -21.27
N TRP A 142 -2.79 -4.96 -21.19
CA TRP A 142 -1.76 -4.79 -20.15
C TRP A 142 -0.94 -3.53 -20.38
N PHE A 143 -0.62 -3.22 -21.65
CA PHE A 143 0.24 -2.09 -22.00
C PHE A 143 -0.52 -0.86 -22.49
N PHE A 144 -1.85 -0.89 -22.52
CA PHE A 144 -2.67 0.21 -23.01
C PHE A 144 -2.35 1.55 -22.34
N LEU A 145 -2.00 1.53 -21.05
CA LEU A 145 -1.65 2.71 -20.25
C LEU A 145 -0.15 2.83 -19.97
N ASP A 146 0.68 1.99 -20.57
CA ASP A 146 2.11 1.88 -20.22
C ASP A 146 2.88 3.18 -20.45
N LYS A 147 2.50 3.94 -21.49
CA LYS A 147 3.03 5.30 -21.74
C LYS A 147 2.89 6.21 -20.51
N TYR A 148 1.83 6.06 -19.73
CA TYR A 148 1.54 6.85 -18.54
C TYR A 148 1.89 6.13 -17.23
N SER A 149 2.40 4.92 -17.31
CA SER A 149 2.76 4.11 -16.15
C SER A 149 3.97 4.70 -15.41
N ILE A 150 3.94 4.58 -14.09
CA ILE A 150 5.08 4.82 -13.21
C ILE A 150 5.95 3.55 -13.08
N SER A 151 5.40 2.39 -13.45
CA SER A 151 6.12 1.12 -13.50
C SER A 151 7.04 1.06 -14.73
N THR A 152 8.15 0.34 -14.60
CA THR A 152 9.18 0.14 -15.64
C THR A 152 9.13 -1.28 -16.22
N ALA A 153 7.95 -1.92 -16.22
CA ALA A 153 7.80 -3.28 -16.73
C ALA A 153 7.74 -3.29 -18.27
N GLU A 154 8.71 -3.97 -18.91
CA GLU A 154 8.83 -4.00 -20.38
C GLU A 154 8.25 -5.28 -21.03
N ASP A 155 7.90 -6.30 -20.24
CA ASP A 155 7.42 -7.61 -20.73
C ASP A 155 6.31 -8.19 -19.85
N VAL A 156 5.28 -8.79 -20.49
CA VAL A 156 4.15 -9.48 -19.84
C VAL A 156 4.61 -10.73 -19.10
N GLY A 157 5.70 -11.37 -19.55
CA GLY A 157 6.27 -12.54 -18.87
C GLY A 157 6.55 -12.29 -17.39
N ARG A 158 6.81 -11.03 -17.00
CA ARG A 158 6.96 -10.63 -15.59
C ARG A 158 5.69 -10.76 -14.76
N PHE A 159 4.52 -10.71 -15.39
CA PHE A 159 3.22 -10.85 -14.72
C PHE A 159 2.72 -12.28 -14.67
N GLN A 160 3.41 -13.24 -15.28
CA GLN A 160 3.09 -14.65 -15.18
C GLN A 160 3.10 -15.08 -13.72
N ALA A 161 2.08 -15.86 -13.32
CA ALA A 161 2.04 -16.42 -11.99
C ALA A 161 3.05 -17.58 -11.90
N VAL A 162 4.03 -17.49 -11.00
CA VAL A 162 5.04 -18.56 -10.81
C VAL A 162 4.39 -19.91 -10.48
N ASN A 163 3.26 -19.88 -9.77
CA ASN A 163 2.50 -21.08 -9.39
C ASN A 163 1.51 -21.55 -10.46
N PHE A 164 1.34 -20.79 -11.54
CA PHE A 164 0.44 -21.09 -12.63
C PHE A 164 1.07 -20.56 -13.91
N LEU A 165 2.01 -21.34 -14.44
CA LEU A 165 2.90 -20.96 -15.54
C LEU A 165 2.16 -20.55 -16.82
N ASP A 166 0.84 -20.67 -16.92
CA ASP A 166 0.07 -20.21 -18.09
C ASP A 166 -0.88 -19.03 -17.78
N TYR A 167 -0.94 -18.57 -16.52
CA TYR A 167 -1.83 -17.50 -16.11
C TYR A 167 -1.07 -16.19 -16.01
N MET A 168 -1.43 -15.28 -16.89
CA MET A 168 -1.02 -13.89 -16.81
C MET A 168 -1.89 -13.16 -15.81
N ARG A 169 -1.25 -12.68 -14.74
CA ARG A 169 -1.95 -11.93 -13.69
C ARG A 169 -2.37 -10.56 -14.26
N PRO A 170 -3.65 -10.19 -14.15
CA PRO A 170 -4.08 -8.85 -14.52
C PRO A 170 -3.38 -7.82 -13.63
N ILE A 171 -3.12 -6.66 -14.21
CA ILE A 171 -2.54 -5.50 -13.53
C ILE A 171 -3.56 -4.37 -13.37
N SER A 172 -4.71 -4.48 -14.04
CA SER A 172 -5.70 -3.44 -14.18
C SER A 172 -5.01 -2.11 -14.55
N LEU A 173 -5.32 -1.03 -13.84
CA LEU A 173 -4.71 0.27 -13.98
C LEU A 173 -3.34 0.37 -13.28
N TYR A 174 -2.95 -0.60 -12.44
CA TYR A 174 -1.89 -0.47 -11.44
C TYR A 174 -0.49 -0.90 -11.87
N HIS A 175 -0.36 -1.55 -13.03
CA HIS A 175 0.92 -2.00 -13.63
C HIS A 175 1.80 -2.89 -12.73
N GLU A 176 1.21 -3.44 -11.66
CA GLU A 176 1.83 -4.41 -10.76
C GLU A 176 0.72 -5.22 -10.05
N PRO A 177 0.66 -6.56 -10.22
CA PRO A 177 -0.42 -7.37 -9.65
C PRO A 177 -0.50 -7.29 -8.13
N SER A 178 0.65 -7.23 -7.46
CA SER A 178 0.70 -7.16 -6.00
C SER A 178 0.17 -5.82 -5.46
N TYR A 179 0.42 -4.73 -6.19
CA TYR A 179 -0.07 -3.39 -5.85
C TYR A 179 -1.58 -3.24 -6.11
N LEU A 180 -2.09 -3.80 -7.23
CA LEU A 180 -3.53 -3.94 -7.48
C LEU A 180 -4.23 -4.66 -6.32
N GLY A 181 -3.69 -5.80 -5.89
CA GLY A 181 -4.20 -6.55 -4.73
C GLY A 181 -4.22 -5.71 -3.45
N LEU A 182 -3.17 -4.92 -3.20
CA LEU A 182 -3.09 -4.01 -2.04
C LEU A 182 -4.18 -2.93 -2.07
N VAL A 183 -4.42 -2.30 -3.22
CA VAL A 183 -5.45 -1.27 -3.35
C VAL A 183 -6.84 -1.87 -3.13
N LEU A 184 -7.16 -3.00 -3.76
CA LEU A 184 -8.43 -3.69 -3.56
C LEU A 184 -8.62 -4.17 -2.12
N PHE A 185 -7.58 -4.70 -1.48
CA PHE A 185 -7.62 -5.11 -0.08
C PHE A 185 -7.87 -3.92 0.86
N SER A 186 -7.21 -2.79 0.61
CA SER A 186 -7.45 -1.56 1.37
C SER A 186 -8.89 -1.07 1.19
N MET A 187 -9.39 -1.07 -0.05
CA MET A 187 -10.78 -0.73 -0.36
C MET A 187 -11.81 -1.67 0.27
N LEU A 188 -11.50 -2.97 0.42
CA LEU A 188 -12.36 -3.93 1.12
C LEU A 188 -12.55 -3.51 2.59
N ILE A 189 -11.44 -3.22 3.27
CA ILE A 189 -11.44 -2.81 4.68
C ILE A 189 -12.14 -1.47 4.88
N TRP A 190 -11.82 -0.47 4.04
CA TRP A 190 -12.49 0.83 4.07
C TRP A 190 -13.98 0.70 3.75
N GLY A 191 -14.31 -0.15 2.77
CA GLY A 191 -15.65 -0.47 2.33
C GLY A 191 -16.52 -1.03 3.46
N ASP A 192 -15.96 -1.93 4.26
CA ASP A 192 -16.61 -2.45 5.47
C ASP A 192 -16.94 -1.32 6.46
N SER A 193 -15.98 -0.42 6.70
CA SER A 193 -16.15 0.72 7.61
C SER A 193 -17.20 1.72 7.13
N VAL A 194 -17.24 2.02 5.83
CA VAL A 194 -18.24 2.94 5.23
C VAL A 194 -19.53 2.24 4.78
N LYS A 195 -19.68 0.94 5.07
CA LYS A 195 -20.86 0.12 4.77
C LYS A 195 -21.24 0.11 3.27
N ILE A 196 -20.28 -0.18 2.38
CA ILE A 196 -20.57 -0.50 0.97
C ILE A 196 -21.47 -1.74 0.87
N LYS A 197 -22.19 -1.88 -0.25
CA LYS A 197 -23.10 -3.02 -0.45
C LYS A 197 -22.33 -4.33 -0.62
N LEU A 198 -22.98 -5.46 -0.33
CA LEU A 198 -22.35 -6.78 -0.38
C LEU A 198 -21.85 -7.12 -1.80
N GLU A 199 -22.60 -6.77 -2.83
CA GLU A 199 -22.24 -7.07 -4.22
C GLU A 199 -20.92 -6.40 -4.62
N VAL A 200 -20.68 -5.18 -4.14
CA VAL A 200 -19.43 -4.45 -4.34
C VAL A 200 -18.29 -5.14 -3.59
N LYS A 201 -18.52 -5.63 -2.37
CA LYS A 201 -17.50 -6.38 -1.62
C LYS A 201 -17.10 -7.66 -2.34
N LEU A 202 -18.09 -8.41 -2.85
CA LEU A 202 -17.84 -9.63 -3.61
C LEU A 202 -17.04 -9.33 -4.89
N LEU A 203 -17.35 -8.21 -5.56
CA LEU A 203 -16.58 -7.75 -6.71
C LEU A 203 -15.12 -7.44 -6.34
N ILE A 204 -14.89 -6.73 -5.23
CA ILE A 204 -13.53 -6.44 -4.74
C ILE A 204 -12.77 -7.74 -4.42
N ILE A 205 -13.42 -8.70 -3.75
CA ILE A 205 -12.80 -9.99 -3.43
C ILE A 205 -12.46 -10.76 -4.70
N LEU A 206 -13.32 -10.72 -5.73
CA LEU A 206 -13.03 -11.32 -7.03
C LEU A 206 -11.74 -10.72 -7.63
N GLY A 207 -11.60 -9.40 -7.66
CA GLY A 207 -10.36 -8.75 -8.14
C GLY A 207 -9.13 -9.14 -7.33
N ILE A 208 -9.24 -9.21 -6.00
CA ILE A 208 -8.12 -9.71 -5.16
C ILE A 208 -7.71 -11.12 -5.59
N ILE A 209 -8.67 -12.02 -5.85
CA ILE A 209 -8.43 -13.38 -6.31
C ILE A 209 -7.80 -13.42 -7.73
N LEU A 210 -8.17 -12.49 -8.61
CA LEU A 210 -7.57 -12.42 -9.93
C LEU A 210 -6.13 -11.89 -9.87
N SER A 211 -5.78 -11.05 -8.90
CA SER A 211 -4.41 -10.53 -8.76
C SER A 211 -3.33 -11.59 -8.46
N PHE A 212 -3.71 -12.76 -7.90
CA PHE A 212 -2.79 -13.84 -7.50
C PHE A 212 -1.61 -13.38 -6.62
N SER A 213 -1.82 -12.36 -5.78
CA SER A 213 -0.82 -11.89 -4.84
C SER A 213 -0.86 -12.69 -3.54
N THR A 214 0.14 -13.57 -3.34
CA THR A 214 0.25 -14.41 -2.14
C THR A 214 0.31 -13.59 -0.85
N THR A 215 1.04 -12.48 -0.85
CA THR A 215 1.10 -11.54 0.28
C THR A 215 -0.29 -11.01 0.62
N ILE A 216 -1.05 -10.58 -0.38
CA ILE A 216 -2.40 -10.04 -0.15
C ILE A 216 -3.38 -11.15 0.28
N TYR A 217 -3.23 -12.37 -0.23
CA TYR A 217 -4.01 -13.51 0.28
C TYR A 217 -3.76 -13.78 1.76
N LEU A 218 -2.51 -13.72 2.21
CA LEU A 218 -2.18 -13.85 3.63
C LEU A 218 -2.90 -12.76 4.45
N PHE A 219 -2.82 -11.49 4.03
CA PHE A 219 -3.51 -10.39 4.72
C PHE A 219 -5.04 -10.51 4.65
N MET A 220 -5.60 -11.01 3.56
CA MET A 220 -7.03 -11.29 3.42
C MET A 220 -7.49 -12.43 4.35
N VAL A 221 -6.69 -13.49 4.51
CA VAL A 221 -6.95 -14.54 5.49
C VAL A 221 -6.93 -13.96 6.90
N LEU A 222 -5.88 -13.21 7.26
CA LEU A 222 -5.77 -12.55 8.57
C LEU A 222 -6.95 -11.62 8.85
N TYR A 223 -7.43 -10.88 7.84
CA TYR A 223 -8.61 -10.02 7.93
C TYR A 223 -9.89 -10.78 8.26
N TYR A 224 -10.08 -11.97 7.67
CA TYR A 224 -11.29 -12.75 7.90
C TYR A 224 -11.25 -13.58 9.20
N ILE A 225 -10.07 -13.95 9.72
CA ILE A 225 -9.94 -14.77 10.95
C ILE A 225 -10.82 -14.25 12.11
N PRO A 226 -10.75 -12.98 12.53
CA PRO A 226 -11.60 -12.48 13.62
C PRO A 226 -13.10 -12.48 13.27
N LYS A 227 -13.43 -12.34 11.98
CA LYS A 227 -14.81 -12.30 11.47
C LYS A 227 -15.43 -13.68 11.36
N LEU A 228 -14.61 -14.73 11.23
CA LEU A 228 -15.07 -16.11 11.23
C LEU A 228 -15.79 -16.46 12.52
N TYR A 229 -15.33 -15.97 13.68
CA TYR A 229 -15.93 -16.33 14.96
C TYR A 229 -17.42 -15.97 15.06
N ASN A 230 -17.86 -14.88 14.41
CA ASN A 230 -19.18 -14.29 14.63
C ASN A 230 -20.15 -14.39 13.44
N ASN A 231 -19.73 -14.78 12.23
CA ASN A 231 -20.60 -14.74 11.05
C ASN A 231 -20.59 -16.03 10.23
N LYS A 232 -21.72 -16.75 10.23
CA LYS A 232 -21.89 -18.02 9.49
C LYS A 232 -21.65 -17.90 7.99
N TYR A 233 -21.97 -16.77 7.38
CA TYR A 233 -21.78 -16.57 5.94
C TYR A 233 -20.32 -16.33 5.59
N VAL A 234 -19.58 -15.64 6.47
CA VAL A 234 -18.12 -15.47 6.32
C VAL A 234 -17.42 -16.81 6.50
N LYS A 235 -17.88 -17.67 7.44
CA LYS A 235 -17.38 -19.05 7.58
C LYS A 235 -17.56 -19.84 6.29
N VAL A 236 -18.77 -19.82 5.72
CA VAL A 236 -19.05 -20.55 4.46
C VAL A 236 -18.19 -20.01 3.32
N PHE A 237 -18.09 -18.69 3.16
CA PHE A 237 -17.28 -18.09 2.10
C PHE A 237 -15.79 -18.41 2.24
N PHE A 238 -15.24 -18.31 3.45
CA PHE A 238 -13.85 -18.67 3.74
C PHE A 238 -13.59 -20.16 3.54
N CYS A 239 -14.50 -21.03 3.97
CA CYS A 239 -14.40 -22.46 3.70
C CYS A 239 -14.45 -22.75 2.20
N LEU A 240 -15.34 -22.11 1.44
CA LEU A 240 -15.40 -22.26 -0.01
C LEU A 240 -14.12 -21.75 -0.70
N PHE A 241 -13.55 -20.65 -0.21
CA PHE A 241 -12.24 -20.17 -0.65
C PHE A 241 -11.18 -21.25 -0.40
N VAL A 242 -10.98 -21.67 0.85
CA VAL A 242 -9.98 -22.69 1.21
C VAL A 242 -10.19 -24.00 0.43
N VAL A 243 -11.43 -24.48 0.31
CA VAL A 243 -11.78 -25.70 -0.43
C VAL A 243 -11.52 -25.55 -1.93
N TYR A 244 -11.87 -24.41 -2.54
CA TYR A 244 -11.52 -24.12 -3.93
C TYR A 244 -10.01 -24.20 -4.15
N PHE A 245 -9.22 -23.64 -3.23
CA PHE A 245 -7.76 -23.69 -3.31
C PHE A 245 -7.23 -25.13 -3.13
N ILE A 246 -7.71 -25.88 -2.14
CA ILE A 246 -7.27 -27.28 -1.94
C ILE A 246 -7.62 -28.16 -3.15
N ILE A 247 -8.86 -28.08 -3.65
CA ILE A 247 -9.34 -28.91 -4.76
C ILE A 247 -8.64 -28.54 -6.07
N LYS A 248 -8.48 -27.24 -6.37
CA LYS A 248 -7.92 -26.80 -7.65
C LYS A 248 -6.41 -27.02 -7.73
N TYR A 249 -5.69 -26.85 -6.62
CA TYR A 249 -4.22 -26.88 -6.63
C TYR A 249 -3.64 -28.22 -6.18
N ASN A 250 -4.43 -29.13 -5.58
CA ASN A 250 -3.95 -30.43 -5.08
C ASN A 250 -2.67 -30.33 -4.24
N ILE A 251 -2.54 -29.23 -3.50
CA ILE A 251 -1.35 -28.85 -2.75
C ILE A 251 -1.78 -28.65 -1.30
N THR A 252 -0.95 -29.09 -0.35
CA THR A 252 -1.23 -28.86 1.08
C THR A 252 -1.18 -27.35 1.37
N ILE A 253 -2.00 -26.84 2.30
CA ILE A 253 -2.07 -25.39 2.61
C ILE A 253 -0.67 -24.80 2.88
N PHE A 254 0.23 -25.56 3.51
CA PHE A 254 1.60 -25.14 3.79
C PHE A 254 2.47 -24.96 2.55
N GLU A 255 2.37 -25.88 1.58
CA GLU A 255 3.06 -25.78 0.30
C GLU A 255 2.49 -24.64 -0.55
N PHE A 256 1.19 -24.34 -0.45
CA PHE A 256 0.58 -23.21 -1.14
C PHE A 256 1.15 -21.86 -0.66
N PHE A 257 1.30 -21.69 0.67
CA PHE A 257 1.91 -20.49 1.23
C PHE A 257 3.44 -20.46 1.11
N ARG A 258 4.06 -21.54 0.64
CA ARG A 258 5.51 -21.61 0.34
C ARG A 258 6.38 -21.16 1.53
N PHE A 259 5.96 -21.46 2.76
CA PHE A 259 6.70 -21.02 3.97
C PHE A 259 8.12 -21.59 4.05
N ASN A 260 8.32 -22.79 3.50
CA ASN A 260 9.64 -23.43 3.37
C ASN A 260 10.62 -22.64 2.50
N GLU A 261 10.14 -21.78 1.62
CA GLU A 261 10.98 -20.95 0.77
C GLU A 261 11.74 -19.89 1.53
N ILE A 262 11.20 -19.39 2.63
CA ILE A 262 11.87 -18.35 3.42
C ILE A 262 13.28 -18.81 3.86
N ALA A 263 13.45 -20.11 4.10
CA ALA A 263 14.71 -20.71 4.54
C ALA A 263 15.53 -21.37 3.42
N THR A 264 15.04 -21.38 2.17
CA THR A 264 15.69 -22.11 1.07
C THR A 264 16.28 -21.14 0.06
N GLU A 265 17.61 -21.08 -0.05
CA GLU A 265 18.30 -20.18 -0.98
C GLU A 265 17.87 -20.41 -2.44
N GLY A 266 17.80 -19.32 -3.21
CA GLY A 266 17.35 -19.36 -4.61
C GLY A 266 15.83 -19.39 -4.83
N THR A 267 15.03 -19.47 -3.75
CA THR A 267 13.56 -19.39 -3.85
C THR A 267 13.05 -17.94 -3.70
N SER A 268 11.80 -17.70 -4.12
CA SER A 268 11.19 -16.37 -4.02
C SER A 268 10.97 -15.92 -2.57
N GLY A 269 10.63 -16.85 -1.67
CA GLY A 269 10.50 -16.54 -0.24
C GLY A 269 11.83 -16.10 0.39
N TYR A 270 12.92 -16.79 0.09
CA TYR A 270 14.25 -16.41 0.53
C TYR A 270 14.66 -15.05 -0.03
N ALA A 271 14.47 -14.82 -1.33
CA ALA A 271 14.82 -13.54 -1.97
C ALA A 271 14.08 -12.33 -1.37
N ARG A 272 12.85 -12.52 -0.87
CA ARG A 272 12.02 -11.43 -0.33
C ARG A 272 12.09 -11.25 1.18
N ILE A 273 12.45 -12.29 1.94
CA ILE A 273 12.47 -12.24 3.41
C ILE A 273 13.83 -12.67 3.96
N GLY A 274 14.31 -13.85 3.59
CA GLY A 274 15.56 -14.42 4.10
C GLY A 274 16.79 -13.58 3.76
N ALA A 275 17.06 -13.36 2.48
CA ALA A 275 18.22 -12.59 2.02
C ALA A 275 18.17 -11.12 2.51
N PRO A 276 17.04 -10.38 2.42
CA PRO A 276 16.95 -9.03 2.97
C PRO A 276 17.26 -8.94 4.47
N PHE A 277 16.85 -9.94 5.25
CA PHE A 277 17.16 -9.98 6.68
C PHE A 277 18.67 -10.04 6.94
N PHE A 278 19.38 -10.96 6.28
CA PHE A 278 20.84 -11.06 6.43
C PHE A 278 21.58 -9.84 5.88
N GLN A 279 21.09 -9.26 4.78
CA GLN A 279 21.66 -8.04 4.20
C GLN A 279 21.51 -6.82 5.11
N VAL A 280 20.35 -6.64 5.74
CA VAL A 280 20.15 -5.58 6.73
C VAL A 280 21.09 -5.76 7.94
N ILE A 281 21.30 -7.00 8.37
CA ILE A 281 22.28 -7.29 9.44
C ILE A 281 23.69 -6.91 8.99
N ASP A 282 24.08 -7.27 7.77
CA ASP A 282 25.37 -6.90 7.18
C ASP A 282 25.58 -5.39 7.15
N ILE A 283 24.63 -4.65 6.57
CA ILE A 283 24.68 -3.20 6.45
C ILE A 283 24.78 -2.54 7.84
N ILE A 284 23.93 -2.93 8.80
CA ILE A 284 23.85 -2.24 10.09
C ILE A 284 25.01 -2.60 11.01
N PHE A 285 25.32 -3.90 11.13
CA PHE A 285 26.23 -4.39 12.17
C PHE A 285 27.64 -4.66 11.65
N TYR A 286 27.79 -5.33 10.51
CA TYR A 286 29.11 -5.71 9.99
C TYR A 286 29.80 -4.56 9.25
N GLN A 287 29.04 -3.73 8.54
CA GLN A 287 29.53 -2.49 7.92
C GLN A 287 29.49 -1.28 8.87
N HIS A 288 29.09 -1.48 10.13
CA HIS A 288 29.05 -0.47 11.19
C HIS A 288 28.12 0.73 10.90
N ASN A 289 27.13 0.59 10.02
CA ASN A 289 26.10 1.61 9.77
C ASN A 289 24.98 1.53 10.81
N PHE A 290 25.33 1.67 12.10
CA PHE A 290 24.39 1.54 13.22
C PHE A 290 23.22 2.53 13.17
N PHE A 291 23.46 3.70 12.56
CA PHE A 291 22.46 4.74 12.35
C PHE A 291 21.75 4.63 10.99
N GLY A 292 21.97 3.53 10.27
CA GLY A 292 21.46 3.35 8.92
C GLY A 292 22.27 4.11 7.88
N ILE A 293 21.77 4.05 6.65
CA ILE A 293 22.37 4.63 5.46
C ILE A 293 21.43 5.69 4.84
N PRO A 294 21.93 6.63 4.02
CA PRO A 294 21.08 7.62 3.40
C PRO A 294 20.06 6.99 2.44
N PHE A 295 18.87 7.60 2.36
CA PHE A 295 17.82 7.17 1.44
C PHE A 295 18.30 7.20 -0.01
N GLY A 296 18.01 6.14 -0.77
CA GLY A 296 18.44 6.01 -2.17
C GLY A 296 19.90 5.62 -2.37
N GLN A 297 20.67 5.42 -1.28
CA GLN A 297 22.08 5.00 -1.33
C GLN A 297 22.27 3.54 -0.91
N SER A 298 21.19 2.77 -0.77
CA SER A 298 21.31 1.35 -0.46
C SER A 298 22.00 0.61 -1.60
N PRO A 299 23.05 -0.19 -1.32
CA PRO A 299 23.69 -1.01 -2.35
C PRO A 299 22.75 -2.10 -2.88
N ILE A 300 21.66 -2.36 -2.16
CA ILE A 300 20.68 -3.39 -2.47
C ILE A 300 19.29 -2.76 -2.55
N MET A 301 18.55 -3.11 -3.60
CA MET A 301 17.13 -2.78 -3.72
C MET A 301 16.30 -3.85 -3.03
N PHE A 302 15.64 -3.49 -1.93
CA PHE A 302 14.75 -4.39 -1.21
C PHE A 302 13.34 -4.36 -1.82
N ASP A 303 12.76 -5.54 -2.06
CA ASP A 303 11.40 -5.69 -2.60
C ASP A 303 10.28 -5.33 -1.61
N ASN A 304 10.61 -5.08 -0.34
CA ASN A 304 9.63 -4.68 0.68
C ASN A 304 10.16 -3.55 1.56
N SER A 305 9.24 -2.68 1.97
CA SER A 305 9.56 -1.47 2.70
C SER A 305 9.98 -1.73 4.14
N PHE A 306 9.63 -2.91 4.68
CA PHE A 306 10.02 -3.29 6.04
C PHE A 306 11.54 -3.27 6.19
N PHE A 307 12.29 -3.97 5.33
CA PHE A 307 13.76 -3.96 5.38
C PHE A 307 14.37 -2.63 4.95
N VAL A 308 13.70 -1.91 4.03
CA VAL A 308 14.09 -0.54 3.65
C VAL A 308 14.12 0.38 4.88
N ILE A 309 13.08 0.36 5.72
CA ILE A 309 13.04 1.15 6.96
C ILE A 309 14.21 0.79 7.88
N PHE A 310 14.50 -0.51 8.06
CA PHE A 310 15.63 -0.94 8.87
C PHE A 310 16.97 -0.44 8.32
N SER A 311 17.19 -0.53 7.01
CA SER A 311 18.43 -0.04 6.39
C SER A 311 18.62 1.47 6.60
N TYR A 312 17.55 2.26 6.57
CA TYR A 312 17.63 3.72 6.62
C TYR A 312 17.65 4.31 8.03
N TYR A 313 17.05 3.64 9.01
CA TYR A 313 17.02 4.12 10.39
C TYR A 313 17.92 3.31 11.34
N GLY A 314 18.49 2.19 10.87
CA GLY A 314 19.36 1.33 11.68
C GLY A 314 18.71 0.92 12.99
N ILE A 315 19.45 1.09 14.10
CA ILE A 315 18.99 0.80 15.46
C ILE A 315 17.84 1.74 15.90
N LEU A 316 17.66 2.89 15.25
CA LEU A 316 16.57 3.84 15.56
C LEU A 316 15.24 3.50 14.87
N THR A 317 15.17 2.40 14.11
CA THR A 317 13.92 1.90 13.50
C THR A 317 12.73 1.82 14.48
N PRO A 318 12.87 1.44 15.77
CA PRO A 318 11.78 1.49 16.72
C PRO A 318 11.18 2.89 16.93
N LEU A 319 11.96 3.97 16.81
CA LEU A 319 11.44 5.35 16.91
C LEU A 319 10.55 5.70 15.71
N PHE A 320 10.90 5.24 14.51
CA PHE A 320 10.05 5.36 13.33
C PHE A 320 8.71 4.66 13.55
N TYR A 321 8.72 3.42 14.03
CA TYR A 321 7.46 2.70 14.33
C TYR A 321 6.66 3.35 15.46
N LEU A 322 7.32 3.94 16.47
CA LEU A 322 6.64 4.71 17.50
C LEU A 322 5.94 5.96 16.92
N LEU A 323 6.55 6.65 15.95
CA LEU A 323 5.91 7.76 15.23
C LEU A 323 4.67 7.28 14.46
N ILE A 324 4.77 6.15 13.77
CA ILE A 324 3.70 5.61 12.93
C ILE A 324 2.55 5.02 13.78
N PHE A 325 2.85 4.34 14.87
CA PHE A 325 1.86 3.57 15.62
C PHE A 325 1.53 4.13 17.01
N GLY A 326 2.44 4.88 17.64
CA GLY A 326 2.28 5.33 19.03
C GLY A 326 1.02 6.17 19.26
N SER A 327 0.71 7.09 18.34
CA SER A 327 -0.53 7.88 18.43
C SER A 327 -1.78 7.07 18.12
N VAL A 328 -1.67 6.02 17.31
CA VAL A 328 -2.79 5.16 16.92
C VAL A 328 -3.29 4.36 18.13
N PHE A 329 -2.38 3.69 18.84
CA PHE A 329 -2.71 2.95 20.06
C PHE A 329 -3.31 3.84 21.15
N LYS A 330 -2.86 5.10 21.26
CA LYS A 330 -3.39 6.05 22.24
C LYS A 330 -4.82 6.50 21.92
N ASN A 331 -5.14 6.65 20.63
CA ASN A 331 -6.37 7.32 20.20
C ASN A 331 -7.49 6.33 19.83
N VAL A 332 -7.17 5.11 19.38
CA VAL A 332 -8.16 4.11 18.97
C VAL A 332 -8.34 3.06 20.04
N LYS A 333 -9.55 3.01 20.63
CA LYS A 333 -9.92 2.03 21.65
C LYS A 333 -10.57 0.76 21.08
N GLU A 334 -11.08 0.83 19.86
CA GLU A 334 -11.76 -0.30 19.21
C GLU A 334 -10.74 -1.27 18.60
N TYR A 335 -10.64 -2.48 19.16
CA TYR A 335 -9.71 -3.52 18.70
C TYR A 335 -9.83 -3.82 17.21
N ASN A 336 -11.06 -3.96 16.69
CA ASN A 336 -11.28 -4.29 15.28
C ASN A 336 -10.71 -3.21 14.34
N LYS A 337 -10.89 -1.91 14.66
CA LYS A 337 -10.35 -0.81 13.87
C LYS A 337 -8.83 -0.77 13.92
N LEU A 338 -8.27 -1.05 15.09
CA LEU A 338 -6.84 -1.14 15.30
C LEU A 338 -6.23 -2.29 14.48
N PHE A 339 -6.85 -3.46 14.53
CA PHE A 339 -6.45 -4.65 13.76
C PHE A 339 -6.53 -4.38 12.25
N ASP A 340 -7.65 -3.86 11.76
CA ASP A 340 -7.86 -3.49 10.36
C ASP A 340 -6.82 -2.45 9.88
N TYR A 341 -6.48 -1.48 10.72
CA TYR A 341 -5.41 -0.50 10.45
C TYR A 341 -4.05 -1.18 10.29
N PHE A 342 -3.69 -2.08 11.21
CA PHE A 342 -2.42 -2.81 11.15
C PHE A 342 -2.33 -3.76 9.97
N LEU A 343 -3.44 -4.34 9.52
CA LEU A 343 -3.45 -5.16 8.32
C LEU A 343 -3.13 -4.35 7.07
N ILE A 344 -3.72 -3.15 6.90
CA ILE A 344 -3.41 -2.29 5.75
C ILE A 344 -1.96 -1.82 5.80
N VAL A 345 -1.52 -1.29 6.96
CA VAL A 345 -0.14 -0.81 7.10
C VAL A 345 0.87 -1.94 6.92
N GLY A 346 0.59 -3.11 7.50
CA GLY A 346 1.38 -4.32 7.29
C GLY A 346 1.46 -4.69 5.82
N ALA A 347 0.32 -4.74 5.13
CA ALA A 347 0.30 -5.01 3.69
C ALA A 347 1.13 -3.99 2.90
N CYS A 348 1.07 -2.69 3.23
CA CYS A 348 1.91 -1.66 2.61
C CYS A 348 3.41 -1.85 2.89
N LEU A 349 3.78 -2.38 4.05
CA LEU A 349 5.18 -2.64 4.40
C LEU A 349 5.75 -3.85 3.64
N PHE A 350 4.92 -4.87 3.41
CA PHE A 350 5.33 -6.13 2.76
C PHE A 350 5.07 -6.17 1.24
N VAL A 351 4.28 -5.24 0.70
CA VAL A 351 4.04 -5.12 -0.74
C VAL A 351 4.95 -4.05 -1.33
N ASN A 352 5.90 -4.51 -2.13
CA ASN A 352 6.56 -3.79 -3.22
C ASN A 352 7.32 -2.49 -2.85
N GLY A 353 8.21 -2.51 -1.83
CA GLY A 353 9.19 -1.45 -1.52
C GLY A 353 8.66 0.00 -1.33
N ALA A 354 7.35 0.22 -1.45
CA ALA A 354 6.77 1.50 -1.83
C ALA A 354 6.09 2.24 -0.67
N PHE A 355 6.36 1.89 0.59
CA PHE A 355 5.74 2.56 1.74
C PHE A 355 5.94 4.09 1.73
N PHE A 356 7.11 4.52 1.23
CA PHE A 356 7.47 5.94 1.11
C PHE A 356 7.01 6.58 -0.20
N THR A 357 6.34 5.85 -1.09
CA THR A 357 5.79 6.47 -2.29
C THR A 357 4.54 7.30 -1.94
N PRO A 358 4.29 8.40 -2.63
CA PRO A 358 3.10 9.23 -2.41
C PRO A 358 1.79 8.46 -2.62
N GLU A 359 1.79 7.45 -3.48
CA GLU A 359 0.65 6.59 -3.76
C GLU A 359 0.30 5.71 -2.55
N THR A 360 1.29 5.00 -1.97
CA THR A 360 1.07 4.17 -0.78
C THR A 360 0.79 5.04 0.45
N SER A 361 1.48 6.17 0.56
CA SER A 361 1.22 7.18 1.60
C SER A 361 -0.21 7.69 1.52
N PHE A 362 -0.74 7.89 0.32
CA PHE A 362 -2.14 8.26 0.11
C PHE A 362 -3.08 7.17 0.63
N LEU A 363 -2.84 5.88 0.34
CA LEU A 363 -3.65 4.79 0.93
C LEU A 363 -3.65 4.84 2.47
N ILE A 364 -2.50 5.10 3.10
CA ILE A 364 -2.40 5.22 4.56
C ILE A 364 -3.17 6.44 5.07
N VAL A 365 -3.12 7.57 4.36
CA VAL A 365 -3.90 8.77 4.71
C VAL A 365 -5.41 8.49 4.67
N ILE A 366 -5.91 7.80 3.65
CA ILE A 366 -7.31 7.38 3.58
C ILE A 366 -7.66 6.48 4.77
N THR A 367 -6.76 5.54 5.08
CA THR A 367 -6.91 4.63 6.21
C THR A 367 -7.01 5.39 7.52
N ASN A 368 -6.16 6.40 7.73
CA ASN A 368 -6.22 7.27 8.90
C ASN A 368 -7.57 8.01 9.00
N TYR A 369 -8.09 8.54 7.90
CA TYR A 369 -9.37 9.23 7.89
C TYR A 369 -10.53 8.27 8.21
N ILE A 370 -10.58 7.11 7.58
CA ILE A 370 -11.71 6.19 7.71
C ILE A 370 -11.68 5.44 9.05
N LEU A 371 -10.53 4.87 9.42
CA LEU A 371 -10.42 3.97 10.57
C LEU A 371 -10.11 4.71 11.88
N LEU A 372 -9.23 5.72 11.86
CA LEU A 372 -8.85 6.42 13.11
C LEU A 372 -9.81 7.55 13.44
N ASN A 373 -10.19 8.34 12.43
CA ASN A 373 -11.05 9.51 12.63
C ASN A 373 -12.54 9.20 12.44
N ASN A 374 -12.92 7.93 12.27
CA ASN A 374 -14.29 7.47 12.12
C ASN A 374 -15.05 8.30 11.07
N LEU A 375 -14.50 8.42 9.87
CA LEU A 375 -15.19 9.04 8.74
C LEU A 375 -16.28 8.08 8.22
N THR A 376 -17.22 7.75 9.11
CA THR A 376 -18.45 7.04 8.83
C THR A 376 -19.54 8.10 8.73
N PHE A 377 -20.08 8.28 7.52
CA PHE A 377 -21.21 9.14 7.26
C PHE A 377 -22.36 8.88 8.23
N ASN A 378 -22.53 9.75 9.23
CA ASN A 378 -23.87 10.10 9.70
C ASN A 378 -24.18 11.48 9.14
N LYS A 379 -25.23 11.53 8.31
CA LYS A 379 -25.84 12.72 7.70
C LYS A 379 -26.32 13.78 8.72
N GLU A 380 -26.09 13.58 10.01
CA GLU A 380 -26.74 14.33 11.09
C GLU A 380 -25.86 15.38 11.77
N LYS A 381 -24.61 15.60 11.33
CA LYS A 381 -23.74 16.63 11.91
C LYS A 381 -23.01 17.50 10.88
N LEU A 382 -23.76 18.05 9.92
CA LEU A 382 -23.35 19.24 9.17
C LEU A 382 -24.50 20.24 9.14
#